data_AF-A0A6S7LGD5-F1
#
_entry.id   AF-A0A6S7LGD5-F1
#
_cell.length_a   1.000
_cell.length_b   1.000
_cell.length_c   1.000
_cell.angle_alpha   90.00
_cell.angle_beta   90.00
_cell.angle_gamma   90.00
#
_symmetry.space_group_name_H-M   'P 1'
#
loop_
_entity.id
_entity.type
_entity.pdbx_description
1 polymer ?
#
loop_
_entity_poly.entity_id
_entity_poly.type
_entity_poly.pdbx_seq_one_letter_code
_entity_poly.pdbx_strand_id
1 'polypeptide(L)'
;MATLEGLLKSIENKIRMLEFTSEDIPSVLDKKHVLTMERKLKTLNNKLQEVHDLEVQAQEAKIEKDENPNEIRKWSAEIEGEVAKFEQSVQELQEAIKRANQTEQTKMQEQEFATKLREQQFEQQMKFEQAKLQQKLQFEKSQLESSKKQDHD
;
A
#
# COMPACT_ATOMS: atom_id res chain seq x y z
N MET A 1 -23.26 -30.59 -17.89
CA MET A 1 -21.85 -30.24 -18.12
C MET A 1 -21.81 -29.03 -19.04
N ALA A 2 -20.89 -28.08 -18.82
CA ALA A 2 -20.67 -27.00 -19.78
C ALA A 2 -20.13 -27.60 -21.09
N THR A 3 -20.60 -27.12 -22.24
CA THR A 3 -20.06 -27.57 -23.53
C THR A 3 -18.68 -26.96 -23.74
N LEU A 4 -17.78 -27.66 -24.45
CA LEU A 4 -16.46 -27.12 -24.80
C LEU A 4 -16.56 -25.72 -25.44
N GLU A 5 -17.50 -25.53 -26.36
CA GLU A 5 -17.76 -24.23 -26.99
C GLU A 5 -18.19 -23.15 -25.98
N GLY A 6 -18.98 -23.52 -24.96
CA GLY A 6 -19.34 -22.63 -23.86
C GLY A 6 -18.15 -22.25 -22.98
N LEU A 7 -17.22 -23.20 -22.75
CA LEU A 7 -15.98 -22.94 -21.99
C LEU A 7 -15.06 -21.99 -22.76
N LEU A 8 -14.82 -22.24 -24.05
CA LEU A 8 -14.00 -21.37 -24.90
C LEU A 8 -14.53 -19.95 -24.95
N LYS A 9 -15.84 -19.79 -25.16
CA LYS A 9 -16.49 -18.46 -25.14
C LYS A 9 -16.38 -17.79 -23.77
N SER A 10 -16.43 -18.56 -22.68
CA SER A 10 -16.26 -18.02 -21.33
C SER A 10 -14.84 -17.52 -21.11
N ILE A 11 -13.82 -18.26 -21.58
CA ILE A 11 -12.41 -17.83 -21.54
C ILE A 11 -12.25 -16.50 -22.29
N GLU A 12 -12.72 -16.41 -23.54
CA GLU A 12 -12.67 -15.17 -24.33
C GLU A 12 -13.31 -13.98 -23.62
N ASN A 13 -14.49 -14.19 -23.02
CA ASN A 13 -15.18 -13.14 -22.28
C ASN A 13 -14.38 -12.71 -21.04
N LYS A 14 -13.74 -13.64 -20.33
CA LYS A 14 -12.90 -13.30 -19.17
C LYS A 14 -11.64 -12.54 -19.59
N ILE A 15 -11.01 -12.90 -20.71
CA ILE A 15 -9.88 -12.17 -21.28
C ILE A 15 -10.30 -10.75 -21.66
N ARG A 16 -11.41 -10.55 -22.37
CA ARG A 16 -11.94 -9.19 -22.65
C ARG A 16 -12.22 -8.39 -21.39
N MET A 17 -12.72 -9.05 -20.35
CA MET A 17 -12.96 -8.42 -19.06
C MET A 17 -11.65 -8.08 -18.32
N LEU A 18 -10.54 -8.78 -18.57
CA LEU A 18 -9.21 -8.41 -18.08
C LEU A 18 -8.70 -7.17 -18.82
N GLU A 19 -8.84 -7.10 -20.14
CA GLU A 19 -8.50 -5.93 -20.97
C GLU A 19 -9.24 -4.69 -20.50
N PHE A 20 -10.56 -4.79 -20.37
CA PHE A 20 -11.37 -3.68 -19.87
C PHE A 20 -10.93 -3.22 -18.47
N THR A 21 -10.56 -4.16 -17.57
CA THR A 21 -10.09 -3.77 -16.24
C THR A 21 -8.71 -3.10 -16.30
N SER A 22 -7.82 -3.54 -17.21
CA SER A 22 -6.44 -3.06 -17.30
C SER A 22 -6.31 -1.69 -17.94
N GLU A 23 -7.21 -1.32 -18.86
CA GLU A 23 -7.25 0.02 -19.48
C GLU A 23 -7.36 1.16 -18.46
N ASP A 24 -8.04 0.91 -17.35
CA ASP A 24 -8.22 1.91 -16.27
C ASP A 24 -7.00 2.07 -15.36
N ILE A 25 -6.04 1.14 -15.39
CA ILE A 25 -4.94 1.09 -14.41
C ILE A 25 -4.10 2.37 -14.40
N PRO A 26 -3.66 2.93 -15.55
CA PRO A 26 -2.88 4.16 -15.57
C PRO A 26 -3.58 5.31 -14.83
N SER A 27 -4.89 5.48 -15.06
CA SER A 27 -5.71 6.51 -14.39
C SER A 27 -5.81 6.29 -12.87
N VAL A 28 -5.84 5.03 -12.43
CA VAL A 28 -5.86 4.69 -11.00
C VAL A 28 -4.50 4.94 -10.36
N LEU A 29 -3.40 4.63 -11.06
CA LEU A 29 -2.04 4.87 -10.61
C LEU A 29 -1.77 6.36 -10.39
N ASP A 30 -2.22 7.23 -11.30
CA ASP A 30 -2.06 8.68 -11.20
C ASP A 30 -2.74 9.27 -9.97
N LYS A 31 -3.94 8.77 -9.62
CA LYS A 31 -4.72 9.28 -8.48
C LYS A 31 -4.16 8.88 -7.12
N LYS A 32 -3.21 7.94 -7.06
CA LYS A 32 -2.55 7.48 -5.82
C LYS A 32 -3.50 7.02 -4.70
N HIS A 33 -4.73 6.62 -5.04
CA HIS A 33 -5.69 6.09 -4.08
C HIS A 33 -5.44 4.60 -3.84
N VAL A 34 -4.74 4.28 -2.74
CA VAL A 34 -4.35 2.91 -2.37
C VAL A 34 -5.53 1.95 -2.38
N LEU A 35 -6.65 2.30 -1.75
CA LEU A 35 -7.85 1.45 -1.71
C LEU A 35 -8.40 1.13 -3.11
N THR A 36 -8.30 2.06 -4.06
CA THR A 36 -8.73 1.83 -5.44
C THR A 36 -7.78 0.89 -6.15
N MET A 37 -6.47 1.05 -5.95
CA MET A 37 -5.44 0.13 -6.49
C MET A 37 -5.64 -1.28 -5.95
N GLU A 38 -5.85 -1.44 -4.64
CA GLU A 38 -6.09 -2.74 -4.01
C GLU A 38 -7.34 -3.43 -4.55
N ARG A 39 -8.42 -2.68 -4.75
CA ARG A 39 -9.66 -3.21 -5.36
C ARG A 39 -9.40 -3.69 -6.79
N LYS A 40 -8.72 -2.89 -7.61
CA LYS A 40 -8.37 -3.25 -8.99
C LYS A 40 -7.45 -4.47 -9.04
N LEU A 41 -6.42 -4.51 -8.19
CA LEU A 41 -5.51 -5.64 -8.03
C LEU A 41 -6.28 -6.93 -7.71
N LYS A 42 -7.19 -6.88 -6.72
CA LYS A 42 -8.04 -8.02 -6.36
C LYS A 42 -8.91 -8.47 -7.53
N THR A 43 -9.51 -7.54 -8.27
CA THR A 43 -10.34 -7.86 -9.44
C THR A 43 -9.54 -8.56 -10.53
N LEU A 44 -8.31 -8.10 -10.83
CA LEU A 44 -7.46 -8.73 -11.84
C LEU A 44 -7.05 -10.13 -11.44
N ASN A 45 -6.56 -10.32 -10.20
CA ASN A 45 -6.17 -11.63 -9.70
C ASN A 45 -7.32 -12.63 -9.74
N ASN A 46 -8.52 -12.22 -9.32
CA ASN A 46 -9.69 -13.08 -9.37
C ASN A 46 -10.02 -13.51 -10.81
N LYS A 47 -9.97 -12.58 -11.78
CA LYS A 47 -10.26 -12.89 -13.18
C LYS A 47 -9.19 -13.76 -13.82
N LEU A 48 -7.91 -13.55 -13.50
CA LEU A 48 -6.81 -14.40 -13.95
C LEU A 48 -7.00 -15.84 -13.46
N GLN A 49 -7.37 -16.00 -12.18
CA GLN A 49 -7.69 -17.32 -11.64
C GLN A 49 -8.90 -17.95 -12.35
N GLU A 50 -9.96 -17.17 -12.61
CA GLU A 50 -11.12 -17.67 -13.35
C GLU A 50 -10.78 -18.12 -14.78
N VAL A 51 -9.85 -17.44 -15.46
CA VAL A 51 -9.36 -17.88 -16.79
C VAL A 51 -8.65 -19.22 -16.66
N HIS A 52 -7.73 -19.34 -15.69
CA HIS A 52 -7.00 -20.59 -15.46
C HIS A 52 -7.94 -21.76 -15.15
N ASP A 53 -8.92 -21.56 -14.26
CA ASP A 53 -9.87 -22.61 -13.90
C ASP A 53 -10.72 -23.06 -15.11
N LEU A 54 -11.14 -22.11 -15.97
CA LEU A 54 -11.85 -22.41 -17.21
C LEU A 54 -10.97 -23.11 -18.24
N GLU A 55 -9.69 -22.74 -18.31
CA GLU A 55 -8.71 -23.37 -19.18
C GLU A 55 -8.54 -24.85 -18.82
N VAL A 56 -8.37 -25.17 -17.54
CA VAL A 56 -8.26 -26.55 -17.05
C VAL A 56 -9.50 -27.36 -17.42
N GLN A 57 -10.70 -26.80 -17.21
CA GLN A 57 -11.95 -27.47 -17.61
C GLN A 57 -12.04 -27.69 -19.13
N ALA A 58 -11.54 -26.75 -19.93
CA ALA A 58 -11.51 -26.89 -21.37
C ALA A 58 -10.48 -27.94 -21.82
N GLN A 59 -9.31 -28.03 -21.16
CA GLN A 59 -8.34 -29.10 -21.40
C GLN A 59 -8.94 -30.48 -21.12
N GLU A 60 -9.62 -30.64 -19.98
CA GLU A 60 -10.33 -31.89 -19.63
C GLU A 60 -11.33 -32.27 -20.72
N ALA A 61 -12.18 -31.33 -21.14
CA ALA A 61 -13.18 -31.55 -22.18
C ALA A 61 -12.57 -31.85 -23.58
N LYS A 62 -11.39 -31.33 -23.89
CA LYS A 62 -10.65 -31.65 -25.13
C LYS A 62 -10.03 -33.05 -25.08
N ILE A 63 -9.48 -33.44 -23.93
CA ILE A 63 -8.95 -34.79 -23.70
C ILE A 63 -10.07 -35.82 -23.80
N GLU A 64 -11.24 -35.57 -23.21
CA GLU A 64 -12.41 -36.45 -23.32
C GLU A 64 -12.90 -36.67 -24.76
N LYS A 65 -12.53 -35.77 -25.69
CA LYS A 65 -12.83 -35.86 -27.12
C LYS A 65 -11.71 -36.49 -27.95
N ASP A 66 -10.70 -37.05 -27.30
CA ASP A 66 -9.49 -37.61 -27.93
C ASP A 66 -8.74 -36.59 -28.82
N GLU A 67 -8.79 -35.30 -28.48
CA GLU A 67 -7.96 -34.29 -29.14
C GLU A 67 -6.47 -34.52 -28.86
N ASN A 68 -5.60 -34.14 -29.81
CA ASN A 68 -4.17 -34.38 -29.71
C ASN A 68 -3.56 -33.59 -28.53
N PRO A 69 -2.88 -34.24 -27.57
CA PRO A 69 -2.27 -33.55 -26.42
C PRO A 69 -1.29 -32.41 -26.80
N ASN A 70 -0.61 -32.53 -27.93
CA ASN A 70 0.30 -31.46 -28.40
C ASN A 70 -0.46 -30.23 -28.89
N GLU A 71 -1.63 -30.40 -29.50
CA GLU A 71 -2.50 -29.29 -29.91
C GLU A 71 -3.12 -28.61 -28.69
N ILE A 72 -3.53 -29.39 -27.68
CA ILE A 72 -4.03 -28.86 -26.40
C ILE A 72 -2.94 -28.01 -25.73
N ARG A 73 -1.70 -28.50 -25.64
CA ARG A 73 -0.57 -27.74 -25.06
C ARG A 73 -0.29 -26.44 -25.82
N LYS A 74 -0.34 -26.48 -27.15
CA LYS A 74 -0.12 -25.29 -27.96
C LYS A 74 -1.20 -24.23 -27.71
N TRP A 75 -2.46 -24.65 -27.69
CA TRP A 75 -3.60 -23.79 -27.39
C TRP A 75 -3.51 -23.18 -25.98
N SER A 76 -3.12 -23.96 -24.98
CA SER A 76 -2.89 -23.46 -23.62
C SER A 76 -1.79 -22.41 -23.56
N ALA A 77 -0.66 -22.66 -24.22
CA ALA A 77 0.43 -21.69 -24.28
C ALA A 77 0.00 -20.37 -24.98
N GLU A 78 -0.91 -20.43 -25.94
CA GLU A 78 -1.49 -19.23 -26.57
C GLU A 78 -2.32 -18.42 -25.56
N ILE A 79 -3.16 -19.08 -24.75
CA ILE A 79 -3.93 -18.41 -23.68
C ILE A 79 -3.01 -17.83 -22.61
N GLU A 80 -2.04 -18.60 -22.12
CA GLU A 80 -1.04 -18.16 -21.14
C GLU A 80 -0.29 -16.91 -21.66
N GLY A 81 0.10 -16.93 -22.94
CA GLY A 81 0.72 -15.79 -23.60
C GLY A 81 -0.18 -14.54 -23.66
N GLU A 82 -1.48 -14.71 -23.91
CA GLU A 82 -2.44 -13.60 -23.89
C GLU A 82 -2.65 -13.03 -22.49
N VAL A 83 -2.65 -13.87 -21.44
CA VAL A 83 -2.89 -13.40 -20.07
C VAL A 83 -1.64 -12.82 -19.39
N ALA A 84 -0.43 -13.18 -19.83
CA ALA A 84 0.83 -12.70 -19.27
C ALA A 84 0.92 -11.17 -19.20
N LYS A 85 0.34 -10.46 -20.17
CA LYS A 85 0.29 -8.98 -20.17
C LYS A 85 -0.44 -8.40 -18.96
N PHE A 86 -1.45 -9.10 -18.42
CA PHE A 86 -2.18 -8.66 -17.23
C PHE A 86 -1.44 -9.00 -15.93
N GLU A 87 -0.61 -10.04 -15.93
CA GLU A 87 0.27 -10.33 -14.79
C GLU A 87 1.27 -9.20 -14.58
N GLN A 88 1.78 -8.60 -15.67
CA GLN A 88 2.58 -7.38 -15.58
C GLN A 88 1.78 -6.23 -14.94
N SER A 89 0.53 -6.01 -15.36
CA SER A 89 -0.34 -4.99 -14.74
C SER A 89 -0.60 -5.24 -13.25
N VAL A 90 -0.70 -6.52 -12.84
CA VAL A 90 -0.81 -6.93 -11.43
C VAL A 90 0.45 -6.54 -10.66
N GLN A 91 1.64 -6.82 -11.21
CA GLN A 91 2.92 -6.45 -10.59
C GLN A 91 3.05 -4.92 -10.45
N GLU A 92 2.70 -4.15 -11.47
CA GLU A 92 2.73 -2.69 -11.44
C GLU A 92 1.85 -2.12 -10.32
N LEU A 93 0.64 -2.65 -10.15
CA LEU A 93 -0.26 -2.27 -9.05
C LEU A 93 0.31 -2.64 -7.67
N GLN A 94 0.87 -3.84 -7.52
CA GLN A 94 1.48 -4.28 -6.26
C GLN A 94 2.63 -3.37 -5.84
N GLU A 95 3.51 -3.02 -6.78
CA GLU A 95 4.60 -2.10 -6.51
C GLU A 95 4.11 -0.70 -6.17
N ALA A 96 3.09 -0.20 -6.87
CA ALA A 96 2.51 1.11 -6.60
C ALA A 96 1.89 1.19 -5.20
N ILE A 97 1.15 0.15 -4.80
CA ILE A 97 0.59 0.02 -3.44
C ILE A 97 1.71 0.01 -2.40
N LYS A 98 2.75 -0.78 -2.62
CA LYS A 98 3.91 -0.85 -1.70
C LYS A 98 4.58 0.52 -1.55
N ARG A 99 4.84 1.23 -2.66
CA ARG A 99 5.45 2.57 -2.65
C ARG A 99 4.57 3.59 -1.92
N ALA A 100 3.26 3.54 -2.14
CA ALA A 100 2.31 4.44 -1.48
C ALA A 100 2.31 4.23 0.04
N ASN A 101 2.22 2.98 0.49
CA ASN A 101 2.23 2.63 1.92
C ASN A 101 3.56 3.00 2.59
N GLN A 102 4.69 2.77 1.92
CA GLN A 102 6.01 3.20 2.43
C GLN A 102 6.09 4.72 2.58
N THR A 103 5.60 5.47 1.60
CA THR A 103 5.61 6.94 1.63
C THR A 103 4.78 7.47 2.80
N GLU A 104 3.61 6.89 3.04
CA GLU A 104 2.73 7.27 4.15
C GLU A 104 3.37 6.95 5.51
N GLN A 105 3.97 5.77 5.63
CA GLN A 105 4.69 5.36 6.85
C GLN A 105 5.87 6.30 7.16
N THR A 106 6.67 6.65 6.16
CA THR A 106 7.79 7.59 6.33
C THR A 106 7.30 8.96 6.79
N LYS A 107 6.24 9.50 6.18
CA LYS A 107 5.65 10.79 6.60
C LYS A 107 5.16 10.76 8.05
N MET A 108 4.53 9.67 8.47
CA MET A 108 4.07 9.51 9.84
C MET A 108 5.26 9.48 10.82
N GLN A 109 6.33 8.74 10.49
CA GLN A 109 7.55 8.69 11.30
C GLN A 109 8.24 10.07 11.40
N GLU A 110 8.31 10.81 10.29
CA GLU A 110 8.85 12.17 10.27
C GLU A 110 8.02 13.13 11.13
N GLN A 111 6.69 13.03 11.08
CA GLN A 111 5.79 13.84 11.91
C GLN A 111 5.93 13.50 13.39
N GLU A 112 6.00 12.22 13.76
CA GLU A 112 6.22 11.79 15.14
C GLU A 112 7.57 12.28 15.66
N PHE A 113 8.62 12.16 14.85
CA PHE A 113 9.96 12.65 15.21
C PHE A 113 9.97 14.17 15.41
N ALA A 114 9.36 14.93 14.49
CA ALA A 114 9.26 16.38 14.60
C ALA A 114 8.46 16.81 15.84
N THR A 115 7.39 16.08 16.17
CA THR A 115 6.58 16.33 17.38
C THR A 115 7.40 16.09 18.64
N LYS A 116 8.09 14.95 18.75
CA LYS A 116 8.96 14.65 19.89
C LYS A 116 10.08 15.68 20.06
N LEU A 117 10.68 16.12 18.95
CA LEU A 117 11.73 17.14 18.99
C LEU A 117 11.19 18.47 19.53
N ARG A 118 10.00 18.88 19.09
CA ARG A 118 9.34 20.10 19.59
C ARG A 118 9.01 20.00 21.08
N GLU A 119 8.50 18.85 21.54
CA GLU A 119 8.21 18.61 22.95
C GLU A 119 9.47 18.70 23.81
N GLN A 120 10.58 18.09 23.37
CA GLN A 120 11.86 18.18 24.08
C GLN A 120 12.39 19.61 24.15
N GLN A 121 12.29 20.39 23.07
CA GLN A 121 12.70 21.79 23.06
C GLN A 121 11.87 22.63 24.04
N PHE A 122 10.55 22.41 24.05
CA PHE A 122 9.66 23.08 24.99
C PHE A 122 9.97 22.71 26.44
N GLU A 123 10.18 21.43 26.73
CA GLU A 123 10.54 20.98 28.09
C GLU A 123 11.87 21.58 28.57
N GLN A 124 12.88 21.63 27.69
CA GLN A 124 14.16 22.28 28.00
C GLN A 124 14.00 23.77 28.29
N GLN A 125 13.19 24.48 27.49
CA GLN A 125 12.90 25.89 27.71
C GLN A 125 12.18 26.11 29.05
N MET A 126 11.17 25.31 29.37
CA MET A 126 10.44 25.39 30.64
C MET A 126 11.36 25.13 31.84
N LYS A 127 12.27 24.15 31.76
CA LYS A 127 13.28 23.89 32.80
C LYS A 127 14.22 25.08 32.99
N PHE A 128 14.67 25.68 31.88
CA PHE A 128 15.54 26.85 31.94
C PHE A 128 14.83 28.07 32.57
N GLU A 129 13.58 28.34 32.18
CA GLU A 129 12.78 29.42 32.75
C GLU A 129 12.49 29.21 34.24
N GLN A 130 12.16 27.98 34.66
CA GLN A 130 12.02 27.63 36.08
C GLN A 130 13.32 27.86 36.85
N ALA A 131 14.46 27.41 36.34
CA ALA A 131 15.75 27.60 36.99
C ALA A 131 16.08 29.10 37.16
N LYS A 132 15.82 29.91 36.13
CA LYS A 132 16.02 31.37 36.17
C LYS A 132 15.12 32.02 37.24
N LEU A 133 13.85 31.61 37.32
CA LEU A 133 12.93 32.13 38.32
C LEU A 133 13.37 31.75 39.74
N GLN A 134 13.78 30.49 39.96
CA GLN A 134 14.28 30.03 41.25
C GLN A 134 15.54 30.80 41.68
N GLN A 135 16.49 31.02 40.78
CA GLN A 135 17.69 31.80 41.06
C GLN A 135 17.34 33.24 41.46
N LYS A 136 16.37 33.87 40.76
CA LYS A 136 15.91 35.22 41.09
C LYS A 136 15.27 35.28 42.48
N LEU A 137 14.38 34.32 42.80
CA LEU A 137 13.74 34.23 44.11
C LEU A 137 14.77 34.01 45.24
N GLN A 138 15.79 33.18 45.00
CA GLN A 138 16.89 32.98 45.95
C GLN A 138 17.67 34.26 46.18
N PHE A 139 18.01 34.99 45.11
CA PHE A 139 18.72 36.26 45.22
C PHE A 139 17.91 37.32 45.98
N GLU A 140 16.63 37.49 45.66
CA GLU A 140 15.72 38.41 46.35
C GLU A 140 15.62 38.06 47.85
N LYS A 141 15.49 36.77 48.19
CA LYS A 141 15.48 36.30 49.57
C LYS A 141 16.78 36.62 50.30
N SER A 142 17.94 36.37 49.68
CA SER A 142 19.24 36.69 50.25
C SER A 142 19.42 38.20 50.47
N GLN A 143 18.94 39.06 49.57
CA GLN A 143 18.98 40.51 49.77
C GLN A 143 18.09 40.99 50.93
N LEU A 144 16.89 40.44 51.06
CA LEU A 144 15.98 40.71 52.17
C LEU A 144 16.58 40.30 53.52
N GLU A 145 17.20 39.12 53.58
CA GLU A 145 17.86 38.65 54.80
C GLU A 145 19.11 39.47 55.15
N SER A 146 19.85 39.96 54.16
CA SER A 146 21.01 40.83 54.37
C SER A 146 20.61 42.21 54.88
N SER A 147 19.53 42.77 54.33
CA SER A 147 19.00 44.09 54.75
C SER A 147 18.46 44.04 56.18
N LYS A 148 17.74 42.96 56.55
CA LYS A 148 17.25 42.76 57.93
C LYS A 148 18.35 42.59 58.98
N LYS A 149 19.56 42.19 58.59
CA LYS A 149 20.71 42.07 59.50
C LYS A 149 21.45 43.40 59.70
N GLN A 150 21.36 44.33 58.75
CA GLN A 150 21.94 45.67 58.88
C GLN A 150 21.09 46.63 59.72
N ASP A 151 19.78 46.40 59.85
CA ASP A 151 18.88 47.23 60.67
C ASP A 151 18.88 46.87 62.17
N HIS A 152 19.70 45.90 62.59
CA HIS A 152 19.73 45.36 63.96
C HIS A 152 21.09 45.50 64.69
N ASP A 153 22.08 46.14 64.08
CA ASP A 153 23.35 46.62 64.69
C ASP A 153 23.30 48.14 64.89
#